data_AF-A0A925SU48-F1
#
_entry.id   AF-A0A925SU48-F1
#
_cell.length_a   1.000
_cell.length_b   1.000
_cell.length_c   1.000
_cell.angle_alpha   90.00
_cell.angle_beta   90.00
_cell.angle_gamma   90.00
#
_symmetry.space_group_name_H-M   'P 1'
#
loop_
_entity.id
_entity.type
_entity.pdbx_description
1 polymer ?
#
loop_
_entity_poly.entity_id
_entity_poly.type
_entity_poly.pdbx_seq_one_letter_code
_entity_poly.pdbx_strand_id
1 'polypeptide(L)'
;FLGRAEIREVFSVPKIGNVAGSYILDGKMLRNAQIRLLRDNVVVHEGKLSSLRRIKDDVKEVASGYECGIGIENYNDIRVGDIIEAFEIEKIATKL
;
A
#
# COMPACT_ATOMS: atom_id res chain seq x y z
N PHE A 1 8.15 -0.11 11.04
CA PHE A 1 8.19 0.51 9.70
C PHE A 1 8.62 -0.55 8.70
N LEU A 2 7.79 -0.87 7.70
CA LEU A 2 8.10 -1.90 6.70
C LEU A 2 8.65 -1.29 5.40
N GLY A 3 8.06 -0.18 4.98
CA GLY A 3 8.45 0.51 3.76
C GLY A 3 7.52 1.66 3.45
N ARG A 4 7.89 2.44 2.44
CA ARG A 4 7.10 3.57 1.94
C ARG A 4 7.03 3.53 0.42
N ALA A 5 5.87 3.87 -0.10
CA ALA A 5 5.61 3.97 -1.52
C ALA A 5 4.95 5.29 -1.84
N GLU A 6 5.23 5.81 -3.02
CA GLU A 6 4.60 7.00 -3.55
C GLU A 6 3.63 6.61 -4.66
N ILE A 7 2.43 7.16 -4.63
CA ILE A 7 1.41 6.90 -5.64
C ILE A 7 1.70 7.75 -6.86
N ARG A 8 2.02 7.10 -7.98
CA ARG A 8 2.32 7.74 -9.26
C ARG A 8 1.16 7.67 -10.23
N GLU A 9 0.39 6.60 -10.16
CA GLU A 9 -0.77 6.37 -11.00
C GLU A 9 -1.91 5.77 -10.19
N VAL A 10 -3.15 6.01 -10.63
CA VAL A 10 -4.33 5.38 -10.02
C VAL A 10 -5.13 4.74 -11.14
N PHE A 11 -5.30 3.43 -11.03
CA PHE A 11 -6.03 2.61 -11.99
C PHE A 11 -7.35 2.19 -11.39
N SER A 12 -8.46 2.44 -12.09
CA SER A 12 -9.75 1.88 -11.69
C SER A 12 -9.93 0.53 -12.37
N VAL A 13 -9.94 -0.55 -11.59
CA VAL A 13 -10.10 -1.90 -12.12
C VAL A 13 -11.54 -2.38 -11.88
N PRO A 14 -12.32 -2.63 -12.94
CA PRO A 14 -13.67 -3.16 -12.80
C PRO A 14 -13.61 -4.51 -12.06
N LYS A 15 -14.42 -4.66 -11.00
CA LYS A 15 -14.50 -5.78 -10.03
C LYS A 15 -13.59 -5.71 -8.80
N ILE A 16 -12.48 -4.97 -8.83
CA ILE A 16 -11.54 -4.88 -7.68
C ILE A 16 -11.65 -3.51 -7.01
N GLY A 17 -11.98 -2.45 -7.75
CA GLY A 17 -12.03 -1.08 -7.26
C GLY A 17 -10.83 -0.25 -7.74
N ASN A 18 -10.52 0.82 -7.02
CA ASN A 18 -9.38 1.66 -7.35
C ASN A 18 -8.07 1.06 -6.81
N VAL A 19 -7.08 0.97 -7.68
CA VAL A 19 -5.75 0.42 -7.40
C VAL A 19 -4.73 1.53 -7.57
N ALA A 20 -3.97 1.81 -6.53
CA ALA A 20 -2.90 2.78 -6.55
C ALA A 20 -1.63 2.15 -7.15
N GLY A 21 -1.27 2.57 -8.36
CA GLY A 21 0.05 2.34 -8.93
C GLY A 21 1.10 3.09 -8.13
N SER A 22 1.74 2.37 -7.21
CA SER A 22 2.66 2.93 -6.24
C SER A 22 4.07 2.45 -6.51
N TYR A 23 5.03 3.36 -6.42
CA TYR A 23 6.44 3.07 -6.55
C TYR A 23 7.07 2.91 -5.17
N ILE A 24 7.67 1.76 -4.88
CA ILE A 24 8.32 1.54 -3.58
C ILE A 24 9.62 2.34 -3.54
N LEU A 25 9.61 3.43 -2.77
CA LEU A 25 10.78 4.28 -2.56
C LEU A 25 11.80 3.57 -1.68
N ASP A 26 11.34 2.96 -0.59
CA ASP A 26 12.21 2.30 0.37
C ASP A 26 11.49 1.19 1.16
N GLY A 27 12.24 0.18 1.57
CA GLY A 27 11.73 -0.97 2.32
C GLY A 27 10.98 -1.99 1.46
N LYS A 28 9.91 -2.57 2.02
CA LYS A 28 9.08 -3.58 1.34
C LYS A 28 7.60 -3.43 1.67
N MET A 29 6.75 -3.80 0.72
CA MET A 29 5.29 -3.86 0.88
C MET A 29 4.84 -5.32 0.96
N LEU A 30 4.06 -5.67 1.97
CA LEU A 30 3.51 -7.00 2.19
C LEU A 30 2.00 -6.98 1.99
N ARG A 31 1.42 -7.97 1.31
CA ARG A 31 -0.03 -8.04 1.03
C ARG A 31 -0.91 -7.98 2.27
N ASN A 32 -0.40 -8.41 3.42
CA ASN A 32 -1.12 -8.41 4.70
C ASN A 32 -0.74 -7.26 5.64
N ALA A 33 0.13 -6.33 5.21
CA ALA A 33 0.54 -5.20 6.04
C ALA A 33 -0.59 -4.19 6.22
N GLN A 34 -0.49 -3.43 7.31
CA GLN A 34 -1.25 -2.19 7.44
C GLN A 34 -0.56 -1.08 6.68
N ILE A 35 -1.39 -0.16 6.20
CA ILE A 35 -0.96 1.00 5.44
C ILE A 35 -1.62 2.25 5.97
N ARG A 36 -0.89 3.35 5.90
CA ARG A 36 -1.41 4.69 6.14
C ARG A 36 -1.14 5.53 4.90
N LEU A 37 -2.17 6.27 4.48
CA LEU A 37 -2.11 7.19 3.35
C LEU A 37 -1.89 8.59 3.89
N LEU A 38 -0.81 9.21 3.46
CA LEU A 38 -0.45 10.57 3.79
C LEU A 38 -0.59 11.45 2.55
N ARG A 39 -1.29 12.56 2.69
CA ARG A 39 -1.41 13.62 1.69
C ARG A 39 -0.89 14.90 2.31
N ASP A 40 0.11 15.53 1.69
CA ASP A 40 0.75 16.75 2.22
C ASP A 40 1.19 16.62 3.70
N ASN A 41 1.79 15.48 4.05
CA ASN A 41 2.21 15.13 5.41
C ASN A 41 1.09 14.95 6.45
N VAL A 42 -0.18 14.94 6.03
CA VAL A 42 -1.35 14.68 6.88
C VAL A 42 -1.86 13.26 6.63
N VAL A 43 -2.13 12.51 7.69
CA VAL A 43 -2.75 11.19 7.59
C VAL A 43 -4.21 11.36 7.16
N VAL A 44 -4.52 10.95 5.92
CA VAL A 44 -5.87 11.04 5.36
C VAL A 44 -6.66 9.77 5.64
N HIS A 45 -5.98 8.64 5.61
CA HIS A 45 -6.62 7.35 5.79
C HIS A 45 -5.66 6.33 6.38
N GLU A 46 -6.17 5.49 7.26
CA GLU A 46 -5.45 4.35 7.83
C GLU A 46 -6.27 3.10 7.56
N GLY A 47 -5.62 2.08 7.01
CA GLY A 47 -6.32 0.90 6.56
C GLY A 47 -5.41 -0.30 6.43
N LYS A 48 -5.94 -1.32 5.77
CA LYS A 48 -5.19 -2.53 5.44
C LYS A 48 -5.09 -2.66 3.93
N LEU A 49 -3.97 -3.20 3.47
CA LEU A 49 -3.84 -3.68 2.10
C LEU A 49 -4.91 -4.76 1.84
N SER A 50 -5.78 -4.51 0.87
CA SER A 50 -6.77 -5.48 0.39
C SER A 50 -6.14 -6.41 -0.66
N SER A 51 -5.34 -5.85 -1.57
CA SER A 51 -4.71 -6.59 -2.66
C SER A 51 -3.37 -5.97 -3.03
N LEU A 52 -2.39 -6.84 -3.32
CA LEU A 52 -1.07 -6.46 -3.80
C LEU A 52 -0.83 -7.15 -5.13
N ARG A 53 -0.79 -6.37 -6.21
CA ARG A 53 -0.68 -6.91 -7.56
C ARG A 53 0.43 -6.21 -8.32
N ARG A 54 1.32 -6.97 -8.94
CA ARG A 54 2.37 -6.42 -9.78
C ARG A 54 2.02 -6.74 -11.24
N ILE A 55 1.65 -5.72 -11.99
CA ILE A 55 1.26 -5.82 -13.41
C ILE A 55 0.01 -6.71 -13.59
N LYS A 56 0.18 -8.03 -13.65
CA LYS A 56 -0.90 -9.01 -13.80
C LYS A 56 -0.83 -10.14 -12.76
N ASP A 57 0.20 -10.16 -11.91
CA ASP A 57 0.46 -11.23 -10.97
C ASP A 57 0.21 -10.80 -9.52
N ASP A 58 -0.47 -11.66 -8.78
CA ASP A 58 -0.69 -11.51 -7.34
C ASP A 58 0.58 -11.88 -6.58
N VAL A 59 1.16 -10.91 -5.88
CA VAL A 59 2.43 -11.05 -5.19
C VAL A 59 2.24 -10.97 -3.67
N LYS A 60 3.06 -11.71 -2.92
CA LYS A 60 3.02 -11.69 -1.45
C LYS A 60 3.76 -10.49 -0.88
N GLU A 61 4.89 -10.14 -1.49
CA GLU A 61 5.70 -8.99 -1.12
C GLU A 61 6.32 -8.32 -2.34
N VAL A 62 6.60 -7.03 -2.22
CA VAL A 62 7.28 -6.21 -3.23
C VAL A 62 8.40 -5.43 -2.55
N ALA A 63 9.60 -5.54 -3.08
CA ALA A 63 10.79 -4.84 -2.58
C ALA A 63 10.89 -3.41 -3.15
N SER A 64 11.75 -2.60 -2.55
CA SER A 64 12.11 -1.27 -3.06
C SER A 64 12.66 -1.31 -4.48
N GLY A 65 12.37 -0.25 -5.25
CA GLY A 65 12.77 -0.13 -6.65
C GLY A 65 11.83 -0.80 -7.65
N TYR A 66 10.70 -1.35 -7.18
CA TYR A 66 9.67 -1.91 -8.04
C TYR A 66 8.34 -1.17 -7.89
N GLU A 67 7.52 -1.27 -8.93
CA GLU A 67 6.16 -0.76 -8.97
C GLU A 67 5.16 -1.86 -8.61
N CYS A 68 4.16 -1.50 -7.82
CA CYS A 68 3.05 -2.39 -7.51
C CYS A 68 1.73 -1.63 -7.46
N GLY A 69 0.67 -2.34 -7.82
CA GLY A 69 -0.71 -1.97 -7.58
C GLY A 69 -1.10 -2.32 -6.16
N ILE A 70 -1.38 -1.29 -5.36
CA ILE A 70 -1.86 -1.39 -3.99
C ILE A 70 -3.37 -1.10 -4.00
N GLY A 71 -4.17 -2.09 -3.61
CA GLY A 71 -5.59 -1.90 -3.32
C GLY A 71 -5.79 -1.69 -1.82
N ILE A 72 -6.50 -0.65 -1.43
CA ILE A 72 -6.81 -0.34 -0.03
C ILE A 72 -8.22 -0.83 0.29
N GLU A 73 -8.38 -1.52 1.41
CA GLU A 73 -9.70 -2.00 1.83
C GLU A 73 -10.59 -0.84 2.29
N ASN A 74 -11.86 -0.83 1.85
CA ASN A 74 -12.83 0.23 2.18
C ASN A 74 -12.42 1.66 1.79
N TYR A 75 -11.44 1.82 0.90
CA TYR A 75 -10.98 3.14 0.46
C TYR A 75 -10.75 3.19 -1.04
N ASN A 76 -11.45 4.10 -1.71
CA ASN A 76 -11.36 4.28 -3.16
C ASN A 76 -10.84 5.67 -3.56
N ASP A 77 -10.78 6.67 -2.67
CA ASP A 77 -10.35 8.04 -3.01
C ASP A 77 -8.83 8.20 -2.96
N ILE A 78 -8.14 7.44 -3.79
CA ILE A 78 -6.67 7.49 -3.88
C ILE A 78 -6.26 8.49 -4.95
N ARG A 79 -5.24 9.32 -4.68
CA ARG A 79 -4.76 10.32 -5.64
C ARG A 79 -3.25 10.19 -5.88
N VAL A 80 -2.84 10.61 -7.07
CA VAL A 80 -1.43 10.73 -7.42
C VAL A 80 -0.79 11.80 -6.53
N GLY A 81 0.41 11.50 -6.02
CA GLY A 81 1.15 12.35 -5.08
C GLY A 81 0.93 11.99 -3.60
N ASP A 82 0.00 11.08 -3.30
CA ASP A 82 -0.15 10.53 -1.96
C ASP A 82 1.01 9.58 -1.62
N ILE A 83 1.44 9.59 -0.36
CA ILE A 83 2.47 8.71 0.19
C ILE A 83 1.79 7.58 0.98
N ILE A 84 2.02 6.34 0.57
CA ILE A 84 1.59 5.15 1.31
C ILE A 84 2.75 4.68 2.19
N GLU A 85 2.55 4.69 3.49
CA GLU A 85 3.50 4.10 4.44
C GLU A 85 2.97 2.75 4.91
N ALA A 86 3.75 1.69 4.72
CA ALA A 86 3.43 0.38 5.25
C ALA A 86 4.13 0.12 6.58
N PHE A 87 3.37 -0.48 7.47
CA PHE A 87 3.84 -0.94 8.76
C PHE A 87 3.18 -2.28 9.09
N GLU A 88 3.95 -3.14 9.75
CA GLU A 88 3.40 -4.34 10.33
C GLU A 88 2.81 -3.94 11.67
N ILE A 89 1.53 -4.26 11.90
CA ILE A 89 1.10 -4.45 13.28
C ILE A 89 1.75 -5.77 13.70
N GLU A 90 2.97 -5.71 14.22
CA GLU A 90 3.39 -6.72 15.15
C GLU A 90 2.36 -6.64 16.29
N LYS A 91 1.44 -7.61 16.33
CA LYS A 91 0.88 -8.01 17.62
C LYS A 91 2.11 -8.38 18.42
N ILE A 92 2.53 -7.47 19.32
CA ILE A 92 3.46 -7.77 20.39
C ILE A 92 2.77 -8.87 21.19
N ALA A 93 2.91 -10.11 20.75
CA ALA A 93 2.79 -11.25 21.63
C ALA A 93 4.01 -11.09 22.53
N THR A 94 3.83 -10.35 23.62
CA THR A 94 4.71 -10.37 24.78
C THR A 94 4.94 -11.85 25.06
N LYS A 95 6.08 -12.36 24.63
CA LYS A 95 6.56 -13.65 25.09
C LYS A 95 6.98 -13.38 26.53
N LEU A 96 6.02 -13.61 27.43
CA LEU A 96 6.24 -13.73 28.88
C LEU A 96 7.30 -14.81 29.15
#